data_AF-A0A359MY37-F1
#
_entry.id   AF-A0A359MY37-F1
#
_cell.length_a   1.000
_cell.length_b   1.000
_cell.length_c   1.000
_cell.angle_alpha   90.00
_cell.angle_beta   90.00
_cell.angle_gamma   90.00
#
_symmetry.space_group_name_H-M   'P 1'
#
loop_
_entity.id
_entity.type
_entity.pdbx_description
1 polymer ?
#
loop_
_entity_poly.entity_id
_entity_poly.type
_entity_poly.pdbx_seq_one_letter_code
_entity_poly.pdbx_strand_id
1 'polypeptide(L)'
;MQNSFIFGSSIVYMVALLIVPWLIIRHNPRLSSVVQALLIATMVLNGFGAYGWYSSTLHYDDFVHFLSPALLTWGVCMWFKPHQLWYAAIFSIMTGLIWEPMEYFGDQIFSTRTYGQPGQPLDTAYDIVMDTLGVVFGLLVFRLTRRPVLAWIRG
;
A
#
# COMPACT_ATOMS: atom_id res chain seq x y z
N MET A 1 -20.77 -12.36 13.75
CA MET A 1 -19.57 -13.22 13.93
C MET A 1 -18.53 -13.02 12.82
N GLN A 2 -18.90 -12.73 11.56
CA GLN A 2 -17.95 -12.43 10.47
C GLN A 2 -17.13 -11.13 10.68
N ASN A 3 -17.76 -10.03 11.12
CA ASN A 3 -17.06 -8.75 11.30
C ASN A 3 -15.92 -8.79 12.33
N SER A 4 -16.03 -9.62 13.37
CA SER A 4 -15.02 -9.75 14.42
C SER A 4 -13.75 -10.48 13.97
N PHE A 5 -13.87 -11.43 13.03
CA PHE A 5 -12.71 -12.10 12.44
C PHE A 5 -12.00 -11.19 11.44
N ILE A 6 -12.74 -10.51 10.56
CA ILE A 6 -12.20 -9.52 9.60
C ILE A 6 -11.48 -8.42 10.36
N PHE A 7 -12.13 -7.83 11.37
CA PHE A 7 -11.52 -6.81 12.22
C PHE A 7 -10.26 -7.34 12.92
N GLY A 8 -10.29 -8.58 13.43
CA GLY A 8 -9.14 -9.23 14.05
C GLY A 8 -7.97 -9.47 13.10
N SER A 9 -8.23 -9.99 11.90
CA SER A 9 -7.20 -10.24 10.87
C SER A 9 -6.64 -8.93 10.33
N SER A 10 -7.47 -7.91 10.14
CA SER A 10 -7.03 -6.57 9.77
C SER A 10 -6.11 -6.01 10.83
N ILE A 11 -6.47 -6.08 12.13
CA ILE A 11 -5.62 -5.63 13.24
C ILE A 11 -4.30 -6.39 13.28
N VAL A 12 -4.30 -7.72 13.14
CA VAL A 12 -3.06 -8.51 13.13
C VAL A 12 -2.17 -8.10 11.95
N TYR A 13 -2.76 -7.87 10.78
CA TYR A 13 -2.05 -7.38 9.60
C TYR A 13 -1.51 -5.95 9.81
N MET A 14 -2.29 -5.06 10.43
CA MET A 14 -1.84 -3.70 10.81
C MET A 14 -0.68 -3.75 11.80
N VAL A 15 -0.80 -4.58 12.84
CA VAL A 15 0.23 -4.74 13.87
C VAL A 15 1.50 -5.35 13.27
N ALA A 16 1.38 -6.36 12.40
CA ALA A 16 2.52 -6.93 11.70
C ALA A 16 3.20 -5.91 10.78
N LEU A 17 2.42 -5.15 9.99
CA LEU A 17 2.96 -4.11 9.10
C LEU A 17 3.61 -2.94 9.85
N LEU A 18 3.21 -2.65 11.09
CA LEU A 18 3.82 -1.58 11.90
C LEU A 18 5.06 -2.08 12.67
N ILE A 19 5.03 -3.32 13.15
CA ILE A 19 6.13 -3.92 13.91
C ILE A 19 7.28 -4.32 12.98
N VAL A 20 7.02 -4.81 11.78
CA VAL A 20 8.06 -5.28 10.85
C VAL A 20 9.07 -4.17 10.45
N PRO A 21 8.65 -2.97 10.03
CA PRO A 21 9.57 -1.85 9.79
C PRO A 21 10.31 -1.40 11.04
N TRP A 22 9.68 -1.49 12.22
CA TRP A 22 10.36 -1.22 13.48
C TRP A 22 11.46 -2.26 13.76
N LEU A 23 11.17 -3.55 13.63
CA LEU A 23 12.12 -4.63 13.90
C LEU A 23 13.29 -4.63 12.91
N ILE A 24 13.01 -4.48 11.61
CA ILE A 24 14.04 -4.62 10.57
C ILE A 24 14.84 -3.31 10.42
N ILE A 25 14.21 -2.15 10.60
CA ILE A 25 14.85 -0.83 10.42
C ILE A 25 15.11 -0.11 11.75
N ARG A 26 15.09 -0.81 12.89
CA ARG A 26 15.35 -0.24 14.23
C ARG A 26 16.64 0.58 14.33
N HIS A 27 17.61 0.29 13.48
CA HIS A 27 18.91 0.96 13.44
C HIS A 27 18.86 2.35 12.76
N ASN A 28 17.75 2.69 12.09
CA ASN A 28 17.50 4.03 11.55
C ASN A 28 16.09 4.50 11.97
N PRO A 29 15.96 5.19 13.11
CA PRO A 29 14.66 5.56 13.66
C PRO A 29 13.88 6.51 12.75
N ARG A 30 14.56 7.43 12.04
CA ARG A 30 13.92 8.36 11.10
C ARG A 30 13.26 7.60 9.94
N LEU A 31 14.00 6.66 9.34
CA LEU A 31 13.46 5.81 8.28
C LEU A 31 12.30 4.96 8.78
N SER A 32 12.43 4.35 9.97
CA SER A 32 11.36 3.54 10.54
C SER A 32 10.07 4.35 10.76
N SER A 33 10.16 5.56 11.32
CA SER A 33 9.00 6.44 11.52
C SER A 33 8.35 6.85 10.21
N VAL A 34 9.12 7.15 9.17
CA VAL A 34 8.55 7.50 7.85
C VAL A 34 7.83 6.31 7.23
N VAL A 35 8.45 5.13 7.22
CA VAL A 35 7.81 3.92 6.67
C VAL A 35 6.53 3.59 7.44
N GLN A 36 6.55 3.67 8.77
CA GLN A 36 5.34 3.48 9.58
C GLN A 36 4.26 4.50 9.24
N ALA A 37 4.60 5.79 9.12
CA ALA A 37 3.63 6.82 8.76
C ALA A 37 2.99 6.58 7.39
N LEU A 38 3.77 6.14 6.39
CA LEU A 38 3.28 5.81 5.05
C LEU A 38 2.36 4.58 5.05
N LEU A 39 2.69 3.56 5.84
CA LEU A 39 1.84 2.39 6.03
C LEU A 39 0.53 2.77 6.74
N ILE A 40 0.59 3.56 7.81
CA ILE A 40 -0.61 4.08 8.50
C ILE A 40 -1.48 4.87 7.52
N ALA A 41 -0.89 5.76 6.72
CA ALA A 41 -1.64 6.53 5.72
C ALA A 41 -2.35 5.62 4.72
N THR A 42 -1.64 4.60 4.21
CA THR A 42 -2.22 3.59 3.30
C THR A 42 -3.38 2.84 3.95
N MET A 43 -3.24 2.44 5.21
CA MET A 43 -4.30 1.74 5.95
C MET A 43 -5.51 2.62 6.22
N VAL A 44 -5.31 3.89 6.55
CA VAL A 44 -6.39 4.86 6.76
C VAL A 44 -7.18 5.06 5.45
N LEU A 45 -6.50 5.18 4.31
CA LEU A 45 -7.14 5.30 3.00
C LEU A 45 -8.00 4.07 2.67
N ASN A 46 -7.43 2.87 2.80
CA ASN A 46 -8.19 1.62 2.61
C ASN A 46 -9.35 1.48 3.61
N GLY A 47 -9.16 1.95 4.85
CA GLY A 47 -10.20 1.97 5.87
C GLY A 47 -11.39 2.87 5.52
N PHE A 48 -11.15 4.03 4.91
CA PHE A 48 -12.23 4.87 4.39
C PHE A 48 -12.98 4.20 3.24
N GLY A 49 -12.26 3.51 2.34
CA GLY A 49 -12.84 2.67 1.29
C GLY A 49 -13.83 1.67 1.87
N ALA A 50 -13.37 0.87 2.84
CA ALA A 50 -14.19 -0.14 3.53
C ALA A 50 -15.37 0.45 4.32
N TYR A 51 -15.28 1.71 4.77
CA TYR A 51 -16.40 2.43 5.41
C TYR A 51 -17.49 2.89 4.42
N GLY A 52 -17.32 2.59 3.13
CA GLY A 52 -18.34 2.79 2.09
C GLY A 52 -17.88 3.69 0.95
N TRP A 53 -16.66 4.24 0.99
CA TRP A 53 -16.18 5.14 -0.07
C TRP A 53 -15.93 4.42 -1.39
N TYR A 54 -15.59 3.12 -1.36
CA TYR A 54 -15.54 2.30 -2.57
C TYR A 54 -16.88 2.30 -3.33
N SER A 55 -18.01 2.33 -2.63
CA SER A 55 -19.33 2.30 -3.26
C SER A 55 -19.99 3.67 -3.51
N SER A 56 -19.50 4.72 -2.86
CA SER A 56 -20.16 6.04 -2.85
C SER A 56 -19.38 7.14 -3.56
N THR A 57 -18.09 6.92 -3.83
CA THR A 57 -17.23 7.90 -4.50
C THR A 57 -16.71 7.30 -5.79
N LEU A 58 -17.03 7.94 -6.92
CA LEU A 58 -16.55 7.54 -8.23
C LEU A 58 -15.00 7.55 -8.25
N HIS A 59 -14.37 6.46 -8.68
CA HIS A 59 -12.92 6.28 -8.79
C HIS A 59 -12.14 6.30 -7.46
N TYR A 60 -12.79 6.03 -6.32
CA TYR A 60 -12.04 5.96 -5.06
C TYR A 60 -11.09 4.76 -5.01
N ASP A 61 -11.48 3.61 -5.56
CA ASP A 61 -10.56 2.46 -5.73
C ASP A 61 -9.34 2.85 -6.53
N ASP A 62 -9.57 3.36 -7.74
CA ASP A 62 -8.50 3.78 -8.65
C ASP A 62 -7.51 4.73 -7.95
N PHE A 63 -8.02 5.65 -7.13
CA PHE A 63 -7.21 6.56 -6.35
C PHE A 63 -6.39 5.85 -5.26
N VAL A 64 -6.98 4.90 -4.54
CA VAL A 64 -6.29 4.13 -3.49
C VAL A 64 -5.24 3.20 -4.11
N HIS A 65 -5.56 2.52 -5.22
CA HIS A 65 -4.64 1.70 -6.01
C HIS A 65 -3.54 2.51 -6.69
N PHE A 66 -3.78 3.78 -7.00
CA PHE A 66 -2.70 4.65 -7.45
C PHE A 66 -1.80 5.13 -6.29
N LEU A 67 -2.41 5.66 -5.23
CA LEU A 67 -1.67 6.37 -4.19
C LEU A 67 -0.94 5.44 -3.22
N SER A 68 -1.54 4.31 -2.85
CA SER A 68 -0.97 3.37 -1.88
C SER A 68 0.38 2.79 -2.34
N PRO A 69 0.50 2.20 -3.55
CA PRO A 69 1.78 1.72 -4.05
C PRO A 69 2.74 2.85 -4.37
N ALA A 70 2.28 4.06 -4.71
CA ALA A 70 3.17 5.22 -4.85
C ALA A 70 3.87 5.57 -3.53
N LEU A 71 3.10 5.69 -2.44
CA LEU A 71 3.62 5.96 -1.10
C LEU A 71 4.55 4.84 -0.62
N LEU A 72 4.14 3.59 -0.81
CA LEU A 72 4.93 2.43 -0.41
C LEU A 72 6.25 2.37 -1.19
N THR A 73 6.21 2.51 -2.51
CA THR A 73 7.41 2.51 -3.37
C THR A 73 8.36 3.61 -2.94
N TRP A 74 7.86 4.83 -2.74
CA TRP A 74 8.67 5.97 -2.30
C TRP A 74 9.35 5.72 -0.95
N GLY A 75 8.61 5.18 0.04
CA GLY A 75 9.15 4.82 1.35
C GLY A 75 10.19 3.71 1.30
N VAL A 76 9.89 2.62 0.59
CA VAL A 76 10.79 1.47 0.44
C VAL A 76 12.07 1.86 -0.30
N CYS A 77 12.01 2.77 -1.28
CA CYS A 77 13.19 3.31 -1.96
C CYS A 77 14.20 3.97 -1.02
N MET A 78 13.76 4.50 0.13
CA MET A 78 14.66 5.11 1.11
C MET A 78 15.55 4.08 1.82
N TRP A 79 15.12 2.82 1.85
CA TRP A 79 15.89 1.72 2.42
C TRP A 79 16.98 1.25 1.46
N PHE A 80 16.73 1.28 0.16
CA PHE A 80 17.64 0.75 -0.84
C PHE A 80 18.66 1.77 -1.35
N LYS A 81 19.80 1.27 -1.82
CA LYS A 81 20.76 2.10 -2.56
C LYS A 81 20.18 2.46 -3.93
N PRO A 82 20.61 3.56 -4.58
CA PRO A 82 20.09 3.96 -5.88
C PRO A 82 20.14 2.90 -7.00
N HIS A 83 21.12 1.99 -6.97
CA HIS A 83 21.23 0.88 -7.95
C HIS A 83 20.30 -0.31 -7.62
N GLN A 84 19.65 -0.28 -6.46
CA GLN A 84 18.76 -1.31 -5.93
C GLN A 84 17.27 -0.88 -5.97
N LEU A 85 16.94 0.26 -6.59
CA LEU A 85 15.56 0.77 -6.61
C LEU A 85 14.58 -0.16 -7.33
N TRP A 86 15.08 -1.05 -8.19
CA TRP A 86 14.27 -2.09 -8.81
C TRP A 86 13.70 -3.08 -7.80
N TYR A 87 14.35 -3.32 -6.65
CA TYR A 87 13.79 -4.15 -5.58
C TYR A 87 12.55 -3.51 -4.96
N ALA A 88 12.56 -2.17 -4.79
CA ALA A 88 11.40 -1.43 -4.29
C ALA A 88 10.22 -1.54 -5.27
N ALA A 89 10.50 -1.41 -6.58
CA ALA A 89 9.50 -1.56 -7.62
C ALA A 89 8.89 -2.98 -7.63
N ILE A 90 9.73 -4.02 -7.60
CA ILE A 90 9.24 -5.41 -7.55
C ILE A 90 8.43 -5.65 -6.28
N PHE A 91 8.92 -5.20 -5.12
CA PHE A 91 8.21 -5.36 -3.86
C PHE A 91 6.80 -4.75 -3.91
N SER A 92 6.67 -3.53 -4.42
CA SER A 92 5.38 -2.85 -4.51
C SER A 92 4.45 -3.48 -5.55
N ILE A 93 4.95 -3.91 -6.71
CA ILE A 93 4.14 -4.64 -7.71
C ILE A 93 3.65 -5.98 -7.14
N MET A 94 4.54 -6.74 -6.49
CA MET A 94 4.16 -8.02 -5.88
C MET A 94 3.11 -7.82 -4.79
N THR A 95 3.16 -6.71 -4.06
CA THR A 95 2.15 -6.40 -3.03
C THR A 95 0.76 -6.22 -3.66
N GLY A 96 0.65 -5.46 -4.75
CA GLY A 96 -0.61 -5.31 -5.51
C GLY A 96 -1.11 -6.63 -6.09
N LEU A 97 -0.22 -7.41 -6.74
CA LEU A 97 -0.59 -8.71 -7.30
C LEU A 97 -1.01 -9.76 -6.25
N ILE A 98 -0.54 -9.64 -5.00
CA ILE A 98 -0.98 -10.49 -3.88
C ILE A 98 -2.32 -9.98 -3.31
N TRP A 99 -2.55 -8.68 -3.34
CA TRP A 99 -3.75 -8.03 -2.83
C TRP A 99 -5.00 -8.42 -3.61
N GLU A 100 -4.93 -8.37 -4.95
CA GLU A 100 -6.07 -8.70 -5.83
C GLU A 100 -6.69 -10.09 -5.54
N PRO A 101 -5.92 -11.20 -5.47
CA PRO A 101 -6.47 -12.48 -5.03
C PRO A 101 -7.00 -12.46 -3.59
N MET A 102 -6.35 -11.74 -2.68
CA MET A 102 -6.83 -11.64 -1.30
C MET A 102 -8.19 -10.96 -1.21
N GLU A 103 -8.46 -9.93 -2.01
CA GLU A 103 -9.77 -9.29 -2.08
C GLU A 103 -10.82 -10.25 -2.64
N TYR A 104 -10.51 -10.91 -3.75
CA TYR A 104 -11.41 -11.91 -4.34
C TYR A 104 -11.78 -13.00 -3.33
N PHE A 105 -10.79 -13.66 -2.74
CA PHE A 105 -11.03 -14.71 -1.76
C PHE A 105 -11.62 -14.16 -0.46
N GLY A 106 -11.28 -12.92 -0.10
CA GLY A 106 -11.82 -12.22 1.06
C GLY A 106 -13.32 -12.04 0.95
N ASP A 107 -13.80 -11.59 -0.20
CA ASP A 107 -15.24 -11.43 -0.47
C ASP A 107 -15.97 -12.78 -0.45
N GLN A 108 -15.36 -13.85 -0.98
CA GLN A 108 -15.96 -15.20 -0.95
C GLN A 108 -16.03 -15.80 0.47
N ILE A 109 -14.97 -15.67 1.26
CA ILE A 109 -14.86 -16.32 2.58
C ILE A 109 -15.54 -15.47 3.66
N PHE A 110 -15.40 -14.15 3.58
CA PHE A 110 -15.79 -13.23 4.64
C PHE A 110 -16.99 -12.37 4.28
N SER A 111 -17.53 -12.49 3.07
CA SER A 111 -18.67 -11.68 2.59
C SER A 111 -18.40 -10.18 2.67
N THR A 112 -17.14 -9.79 2.49
CA THR A 112 -16.74 -8.40 2.28
C THR A 112 -17.25 -7.88 0.93
N ARG A 113 -17.09 -6.58 0.67
CA ARG A 113 -17.45 -5.92 -0.59
C ARG A 113 -16.26 -5.13 -1.11
N THR A 114 -15.09 -5.74 -1.02
CA THR A 114 -13.80 -5.15 -1.37
C THR A 114 -13.42 -5.49 -2.80
N TYR A 115 -13.91 -6.60 -3.35
CA TYR A 115 -13.65 -7.02 -4.72
C TYR A 115 -14.80 -6.62 -5.65
N GLY A 116 -14.48 -5.92 -6.73
CA GLY A 116 -15.43 -5.68 -7.82
C GLY A 116 -16.42 -4.57 -7.48
N GLN A 117 -16.16 -3.35 -7.95
CA GLN A 117 -17.19 -2.31 -7.90
C GLN A 117 -18.39 -2.65 -8.80
N PRO A 118 -19.63 -2.41 -8.35
CA PRO A 118 -20.82 -2.57 -9.20
C PRO A 118 -20.71 -1.72 -10.47
N GLY A 119 -20.66 -2.38 -11.63
CA GLY A 119 -20.55 -1.72 -12.94
C GLY A 119 -19.14 -1.69 -13.54
N GLN A 120 -18.13 -2.26 -12.87
CA GLN A 120 -16.76 -2.38 -13.37
C GLN A 120 -16.39 -3.84 -13.71
N PRO A 121 -16.67 -4.32 -14.94
CA PRO A 121 -16.38 -5.71 -15.32
C PRO A 121 -14.87 -6.03 -15.46
N LEU A 122 -14.00 -5.02 -15.36
CA LEU A 122 -12.54 -5.14 -15.50
C LEU A 122 -11.79 -4.54 -14.29
N ASP A 123 -12.42 -4.50 -13.12
CA ASP A 123 -11.92 -3.90 -11.86
C ASP A 123 -10.45 -4.23 -11.60
N THR A 124 -10.13 -5.51 -11.37
CA THR A 124 -8.75 -6.01 -11.18
C THR A 124 -7.76 -5.60 -12.27
N ALA A 125 -8.21 -5.47 -13.52
CA ALA A 125 -7.32 -5.01 -14.58
C ALA A 125 -7.00 -3.52 -14.46
N TYR A 126 -7.99 -2.70 -14.07
CA TYR A 126 -7.77 -1.30 -13.72
C TYR A 126 -6.92 -1.15 -12.47
N ASP A 127 -7.14 -1.96 -11.45
CA ASP A 127 -6.37 -1.93 -10.20
C ASP A 127 -4.89 -2.25 -10.45
N ILE A 128 -4.59 -3.30 -11.23
CA ILE A 128 -3.22 -3.62 -11.66
C ILE A 128 -2.58 -2.45 -12.43
N VAL A 129 -3.34 -1.77 -13.29
CA VAL A 129 -2.85 -0.61 -14.05
C VAL A 129 -2.57 0.55 -13.10
N MET A 130 -3.49 0.88 -12.19
CA MET A 130 -3.34 1.97 -11.23
C MET A 130 -2.19 1.69 -10.27
N ASP A 131 -2.04 0.45 -9.81
CA ASP A 131 -0.92 0.01 -8.98
C ASP A 131 0.41 0.24 -9.70
N THR A 132 0.49 -0.20 -10.96
CA THR A 132 1.69 -0.04 -11.79
C THR A 132 2.03 1.44 -11.99
N LEU A 133 1.03 2.27 -12.30
CA LEU A 133 1.20 3.72 -12.43
C LEU A 133 1.66 4.36 -11.12
N GLY A 134 1.09 3.93 -9.99
CA GLY A 134 1.49 4.33 -8.65
C GLY A 134 2.96 4.03 -8.36
N VAL A 135 3.41 2.81 -8.65
CA VAL A 135 4.83 2.41 -8.51
C VAL A 135 5.74 3.31 -9.34
N VAL A 136 5.41 3.53 -10.62
CA VAL A 136 6.19 4.41 -11.50
C VAL A 136 6.24 5.84 -10.95
N PHE A 137 5.10 6.35 -10.48
CA PHE A 137 5.02 7.68 -9.87
C PHE A 137 5.86 7.77 -8.59
N GLY A 138 5.78 6.79 -7.69
CA GLY A 138 6.58 6.71 -6.48
C GLY A 138 8.09 6.70 -6.77
N LEU A 139 8.53 5.96 -7.79
CA LEU A 139 9.92 5.98 -8.26
C LEU A 139 10.33 7.35 -8.80
N LEU A 140 9.47 7.99 -9.59
CA LEU A 140 9.71 9.32 -10.15
C LEU A 140 9.85 10.35 -9.03
N VAL A 141 8.90 10.40 -8.10
CA VAL A 141 8.94 11.30 -6.94
C VAL A 141 10.20 11.04 -6.14
N PHE A 142 10.53 9.78 -5.84
CA PHE A 142 11.76 9.45 -5.11
C PHE A 142 13.00 9.94 -5.86
N ARG A 143 13.07 9.74 -7.18
CA ARG A 143 14.21 10.21 -7.99
C ARG A 143 14.41 11.71 -7.89
N LEU A 144 13.32 12.49 -7.82
CA LEU A 144 13.34 13.95 -7.66
C LEU A 144 13.69 14.36 -6.22
N THR A 145 13.21 13.64 -5.21
CA THR A 145 13.40 13.99 -3.79
C THR A 145 14.59 13.29 -3.13
N ARG A 146 15.30 12.39 -3.82
CA ARG A 146 16.30 11.48 -3.21
C ARG A 146 17.38 12.19 -2.42
N ARG A 147 17.89 13.32 -2.91
CA ARG A 147 19.04 14.02 -2.31
C ARG A 147 18.67 14.60 -0.95
N PRO A 148 17.65 15.49 -0.84
CA PRO A 148 17.25 16.03 0.46
C PRO A 148 16.74 14.95 1.41
N VAL A 149 15.96 13.97 0.91
CA VAL A 149 15.40 12.90 1.74
C VAL A 149 16.50 12.01 2.33
N LEU A 150 17.44 11.53 1.53
CA LEU A 150 18.50 10.66 2.05
C LEU A 150 19.49 11.42 2.94
N ALA A 151 19.72 12.71 2.70
CA ALA A 151 20.52 13.54 3.61
C ALA A 151 19.85 13.67 4.98
N TRP A 152 18.53 13.89 5.01
CA TRP A 152 17.77 13.95 6.26
C TRP A 152 17.65 12.60 6.98
N ILE A 153 17.53 11.48 6.25
CA ILE A 153 17.44 10.14 6.86
C ILE A 153 18.79 9.67 7.44
N ARG A 154 19.91 10.14 6.87
CA ARG A 154 21.26 9.67 7.22
C ARG A 154 22.07 10.61 8.10
N GLY A 155 21.73 11.90 8.14
CA GLY A 155 22.22 12.83 9.17
C GLY A 155 21.47 12.66 10.48
#